data_AF-I7BZ71-F1
#
_entry.id   AF-I7BZ71-F1
#
_cell.length_a   1.000
_cell.length_b   1.000
_cell.length_c   1.000
_cell.angle_alpha   90.00
_cell.angle_beta   90.00
_cell.angle_gamma   90.00
#
_symmetry.space_group_name_H-M   'P 1'
#
loop_
_entity.id
_entity.type
_entity.pdbx_description
1 polymer ?
#
loop_
_entity_poly.entity_id
_entity_poly.type
_entity_poly.pdbx_seq_one_letter_code
_entity_poly.pdbx_strand_id
1 'polypeptide(L)'
;MPLRSALFSQRSLIVTLLVLLACGFLATSLLSYFSSRSAIRDGIINTELPLTSDTVYSEIQKDLIRPVLIASMMAQDTFLRDWVLSGEQDTERMTRYLSEVMGKQDIFTSFFVSDRTRTYYQAKGVLKHVEPGTWRDAWYFRLRELKAPYEINVDLDMANQDSLTVFINYQVHDYQQRFIGAAGVGLSVSSVVKLIDQYQRRYQRAVLFTDAKGKVLLTGSEGGPHGLQVGQSLSDNPDLKAMLAEQRVPGEGSHEYHDSENHSHFLNVRHLPELDWCLLVDKRETGVLDRIRQALYLNLAICTMITLVVLALVHAMVRRHQASTEALATLDSLTGLHNRRSFDLLAAQALREARRDNSPLVALLIDLDHFKALNDNHGHLAGDEVLRQFANVLQGSLRQSDILCRWGGEEFIVLLREAEGSQAVEVAEKIRRRTEQLTFSYDNQPLRLTTSIGLSSLQPGDTLHALLTRADRALYRAKQAGRNRVCSETRHE
;
A
#
# COMPACT_ATOMS: atom_id res chain seq x y z
N MET A 1 -39.55 -26.75 -15.00
CA MET A 1 -38.12 -26.58 -15.34
C MET A 1 -37.55 -25.44 -14.51
N PRO A 2 -36.39 -25.61 -13.85
CA PRO A 2 -36.22 -25.09 -12.49
C PRO A 2 -35.65 -23.67 -12.40
N LEU A 3 -36.14 -22.92 -11.40
CA LEU A 3 -35.74 -21.59 -10.93
C LEU A 3 -34.27 -21.48 -10.40
N ARG A 4 -33.34 -22.31 -10.88
CA ARG A 4 -31.95 -22.32 -10.41
C ARG A 4 -31.09 -21.13 -10.91
N SER A 5 -31.59 -20.25 -11.78
CA SER A 5 -30.75 -19.25 -12.47
C SER A 5 -30.58 -17.92 -11.74
N ALA A 6 -31.57 -17.42 -10.98
CA ALA A 6 -31.53 -16.04 -10.47
C ALA A 6 -30.56 -15.85 -9.28
N LEU A 7 -30.56 -16.75 -8.31
CA LEU A 7 -29.68 -16.68 -7.13
C LEU A 7 -28.22 -16.99 -7.46
N PHE A 8 -27.99 -17.89 -8.42
CA PHE A 8 -26.64 -18.21 -8.91
C PHE A 8 -26.06 -17.05 -9.73
N SER A 9 -26.89 -16.40 -10.55
CA SER A 9 -26.56 -15.19 -11.30
C SER A 9 -26.15 -14.03 -10.38
N GLN A 10 -26.90 -13.75 -9.30
CA GLN A 10 -26.58 -12.65 -8.40
C GLN A 10 -25.31 -12.89 -7.59
N ARG A 11 -25.11 -14.09 -7.04
CA ARG A 11 -23.87 -14.44 -6.32
C ARG A 11 -22.66 -14.43 -7.25
N SER A 12 -22.82 -14.94 -8.48
CA SER A 12 -21.79 -14.89 -9.51
C SER A 12 -21.43 -13.44 -9.87
N LEU A 13 -22.42 -12.55 -10.06
CA LEU A 13 -22.18 -11.13 -10.37
C LEU A 13 -21.37 -10.44 -9.28
N ILE A 14 -21.71 -10.66 -8.01
CA ILE A 14 -21.02 -10.06 -6.86
C ILE A 14 -19.57 -10.55 -6.78
N VAL A 15 -19.34 -11.85 -6.96
CA VAL A 15 -17.99 -12.43 -6.97
C VAL A 15 -17.17 -11.86 -8.14
N THR A 16 -17.75 -11.78 -9.34
CA THR A 16 -17.07 -11.19 -10.50
C THR A 16 -16.71 -9.72 -10.27
N LEU A 17 -17.62 -8.94 -9.67
CA LEU A 17 -17.36 -7.53 -9.34
C LEU A 17 -16.22 -7.40 -8.32
N LEU A 18 -16.21 -8.23 -7.27
CA LEU A 18 -15.14 -8.24 -6.26
C LEU A 18 -13.79 -8.61 -6.86
N VAL A 19 -13.75 -9.63 -7.72
CA VAL A 19 -12.53 -10.04 -8.42
C VAL A 19 -12.04 -8.91 -9.32
N LEU A 20 -12.93 -8.27 -10.08
CA LEU A 20 -12.57 -7.16 -10.97
C LEU A 20 -12.03 -5.96 -10.17
N LEU A 21 -12.66 -5.62 -9.05
CA LEU A 21 -12.20 -4.55 -8.16
C LEU A 21 -10.83 -4.86 -7.54
N ALA A 22 -10.65 -6.08 -7.02
CA ALA A 22 -9.40 -6.52 -6.42
C ALA A 22 -8.26 -6.54 -7.45
N CYS A 23 -8.50 -7.09 -8.64
CA CYS A 23 -7.53 -7.09 -9.73
C CYS A 23 -7.18 -5.66 -10.19
N GLY A 24 -8.18 -4.78 -10.32
CA GLY A 24 -7.96 -3.38 -10.71
C GLY A 24 -7.14 -2.61 -9.69
N PHE A 25 -7.43 -2.76 -8.39
CA PHE A 25 -6.65 -2.14 -7.33
C PHE A 25 -5.24 -2.70 -7.22
N LEU A 26 -5.07 -4.01 -7.34
CA LEU A 26 -3.76 -4.63 -7.29
C LEU A 26 -2.90 -4.17 -8.48
N ALA A 27 -3.46 -4.14 -9.68
CA ALA A 27 -2.77 -3.70 -10.89
C ALA A 27 -2.35 -2.22 -10.81
N THR A 28 -3.26 -1.33 -10.38
CA THR A 28 -2.95 0.10 -10.24
C THR A 28 -1.92 0.36 -9.14
N SER A 29 -2.00 -0.34 -8.02
CA SER A 29 -1.05 -0.23 -6.92
C SER A 29 0.35 -0.71 -7.32
N LEU A 30 0.45 -1.85 -8.01
CA LEU A 30 1.71 -2.36 -8.56
C LEU A 30 2.30 -1.42 -9.61
N LEU A 31 1.48 -0.94 -10.55
CA LEU A 31 1.92 -0.02 -11.59
C LEU A 31 2.44 1.29 -10.99
N SER A 32 1.73 1.84 -10.01
CA SER A 32 2.15 3.04 -9.27
C SER A 32 3.47 2.82 -8.53
N TYR A 33 3.64 1.67 -7.88
CA TYR A 33 4.88 1.30 -7.20
C TYR A 33 6.07 1.23 -8.17
N PHE A 34 5.93 0.50 -9.28
CA PHE A 34 6.99 0.36 -10.27
C PHE A 34 7.32 1.69 -10.97
N SER A 35 6.30 2.47 -11.32
CA SER A 35 6.46 3.79 -11.95
C SER A 35 7.18 4.76 -11.01
N SER A 36 6.78 4.81 -9.73
CA SER A 36 7.42 5.68 -8.74
C SER A 36 8.87 5.27 -8.48
N ARG A 37 9.14 3.96 -8.37
CA ARG A 37 10.50 3.44 -8.18
C ARG A 37 11.39 3.78 -9.37
N SER A 38 10.91 3.59 -10.60
CA SER A 38 11.67 3.93 -11.81
C SER A 38 11.93 5.43 -11.90
N ALA A 39 10.91 6.27 -11.70
CA ALA A 39 11.03 7.72 -11.81
C ALA A 39 12.04 8.29 -10.80
N ILE A 40 12.06 7.79 -9.57
CA ILE A 40 13.04 8.24 -8.57
C ILE A 40 14.44 7.76 -8.92
N ARG A 41 14.59 6.49 -9.33
CA ARG A 41 15.90 5.96 -9.76
C ARG A 41 16.46 6.79 -10.91
N ASP A 42 15.66 7.04 -11.93
CA ASP A 42 16.07 7.80 -13.12
C ASP A 42 16.39 9.26 -12.76
N GLY A 43 15.64 9.87 -11.83
CA GLY A 43 15.93 11.19 -11.29
C GLY A 43 17.25 11.27 -10.52
N ILE A 44 17.59 10.23 -9.74
CA ILE A 44 18.86 10.18 -9.01
C ILE A 44 20.05 10.06 -9.96
N ILE A 45 19.99 9.11 -10.89
CA ILE A 45 21.09 8.77 -11.81
C ILE A 45 21.35 9.89 -12.81
N ASN A 46 20.29 10.45 -13.40
CA ASN A 46 20.40 11.37 -14.53
C ASN A 46 20.33 12.85 -14.13
N THR A 47 19.87 13.17 -12.92
CA THR A 47 19.68 14.57 -12.49
C THR A 47 20.38 14.88 -11.17
N GLU A 48 19.98 14.25 -10.06
CA GLU A 48 20.46 14.68 -8.73
C GLU A 48 21.97 14.49 -8.55
N LEU A 49 22.50 13.31 -8.89
CA LEU A 49 23.91 13.01 -8.67
C LEU A 49 24.84 13.79 -9.60
N PRO A 50 24.62 13.83 -10.93
CA PRO A 50 25.41 14.68 -11.82
C PRO A 50 25.40 16.14 -11.38
N LEU A 51 24.23 16.69 -11.01
CA LEU A 51 24.11 18.08 -10.58
C LEU A 51 24.81 18.34 -9.25
N THR A 52 24.83 17.36 -8.34
CA THR A 52 25.64 17.45 -7.11
C THR A 52 27.12 17.46 -7.43
N SER A 53 27.57 16.57 -8.34
CA SER A 53 28.95 16.51 -8.82
C SER A 53 29.38 17.81 -9.51
N ASP A 54 28.53 18.39 -10.38
CA ASP A 54 28.71 19.72 -10.98
C ASP A 54 28.87 20.82 -9.94
N THR A 55 28.02 20.81 -8.91
CA THR A 55 28.03 21.82 -7.86
C THR A 55 29.30 21.72 -7.01
N VAL A 56 29.67 20.50 -6.59
CA VAL A 56 30.90 20.25 -5.80
C VAL A 56 32.14 20.65 -6.62
N TYR A 57 32.19 20.26 -7.89
CA TYR A 57 33.28 20.62 -8.78
C TYR A 57 33.43 22.15 -8.92
N SER A 58 32.33 22.85 -9.22
CA SER A 58 32.36 24.29 -9.47
C SER A 58 32.80 25.09 -8.24
N GLU A 59 32.37 24.69 -7.05
CA GLU A 59 32.75 25.38 -5.81
C GLU A 59 34.19 25.07 -5.38
N ILE A 60 34.65 23.82 -5.57
CA ILE A 60 36.07 23.51 -5.39
C ILE A 60 36.93 24.30 -6.37
N GLN A 61 36.53 24.37 -7.65
CA GLN A 61 37.24 25.14 -8.65
C GLN A 61 37.32 26.61 -8.22
N LYS A 62 36.20 27.20 -7.80
CA LYS A 62 36.14 28.58 -7.31
C LYS A 62 37.06 28.84 -6.11
N ASP A 63 37.11 27.93 -5.15
CA ASP A 63 37.97 28.06 -3.98
C ASP A 63 39.46 27.84 -4.31
N LEU A 64 39.77 27.06 -5.35
CA LEU A 64 41.12 26.88 -5.87
C LEU A 64 41.60 28.04 -6.76
N ILE A 65 40.70 28.81 -7.39
CA ILE A 65 41.09 29.93 -8.28
C ILE A 65 41.97 30.95 -7.57
N ARG A 66 41.64 31.35 -6.34
CA ARG A 66 42.36 32.41 -5.63
C ARG A 66 43.81 31.99 -5.30
N PRO A 67 44.07 30.83 -4.69
CA PRO A 67 45.44 30.34 -4.47
C PRO A 67 46.26 30.18 -5.76
N VAL A 68 45.64 29.67 -6.85
CA VAL A 68 46.27 29.56 -8.17
C VAL A 68 46.69 30.93 -8.70
N LEU A 69 45.82 31.95 -8.57
CA LEU A 69 46.13 33.31 -8.98
C LEU A 69 47.28 33.89 -8.16
N ILE A 70 47.34 33.63 -6.85
CA ILE A 70 48.43 34.11 -5.99
C ILE A 70 49.75 33.47 -6.38
N ALA A 71 49.79 32.15 -6.59
CA ALA A 71 51.01 31.46 -7.03
C ALA A 71 51.48 31.95 -8.42
N SER A 72 50.55 32.17 -9.35
CA SER A 72 50.84 32.77 -10.66
C SER A 72 51.42 34.17 -10.53
N MET A 73 50.82 35.03 -9.67
CA MET A 73 51.35 36.36 -9.37
C MET A 73 52.75 36.29 -8.77
N MET A 74 53.02 35.35 -7.85
CA MET A 74 54.36 35.16 -7.28
C MET A 74 55.38 34.76 -8.34
N ALA A 75 55.01 33.87 -9.26
CA ALA A 75 55.91 33.43 -10.33
C ALA A 75 56.22 34.53 -11.35
N GLN A 76 55.34 35.53 -11.47
CA GLN A 76 55.51 36.68 -12.35
C GLN A 76 56.05 37.92 -11.62
N ASP A 77 56.17 37.87 -10.29
CA ASP A 77 56.58 38.99 -9.45
C ASP A 77 58.00 39.45 -9.80
N THR A 78 58.15 40.75 -10.07
CA THR A 78 59.43 41.33 -10.48
C THR A 78 60.46 41.31 -9.36
N PHE A 79 60.03 41.52 -8.10
CA PHE A 79 60.95 41.44 -6.96
C PHE A 79 61.53 40.03 -6.84
N LEU A 80 60.70 38.99 -6.93
CA LEU A 80 61.19 37.61 -6.84
C LEU A 80 62.19 37.30 -7.96
N ARG A 81 61.86 37.65 -9.20
CA ARG A 81 62.71 37.37 -10.38
C ARG A 81 64.02 38.14 -10.32
N ASP A 82 63.98 39.43 -10.02
CA ASP A 82 65.17 40.27 -9.92
C ASP A 82 66.06 39.83 -8.75
N TRP A 83 65.48 39.42 -7.64
CA TRP A 83 66.23 38.91 -6.48
C TRP A 83 67.01 37.64 -6.81
N VAL A 84 66.40 36.70 -7.54
CA VAL A 84 67.08 35.48 -8.01
C VAL A 84 68.21 35.83 -8.99
N LEU A 85 67.91 36.65 -10.00
CA LEU A 85 68.88 37.06 -11.02
C LEU A 85 70.07 37.83 -10.41
N SER A 86 69.84 38.61 -9.35
CA SER A 86 70.87 39.39 -8.64
C SER A 86 71.76 38.56 -7.69
N GLY A 87 71.56 37.24 -7.60
CA GLY A 87 72.43 36.38 -6.80
C GLY A 87 71.85 35.90 -5.48
N GLU A 88 70.54 36.05 -5.21
CA GLU A 88 69.89 35.59 -3.97
C GLU A 88 70.50 36.21 -2.70
N GLN A 89 70.93 37.47 -2.79
CA GLN A 89 71.51 38.21 -1.67
C GLN A 89 70.43 38.64 -0.68
N ASP A 90 70.74 38.60 0.63
CA ASP A 90 69.81 39.00 1.70
C ASP A 90 68.53 38.12 1.73
N THR A 91 68.68 36.92 2.30
CA THR A 91 67.62 35.91 2.39
C THR A 91 66.42 36.39 3.23
N GLU A 92 66.60 37.36 4.13
CA GLU A 92 65.52 37.93 4.93
C GLU A 92 64.47 38.66 4.07
N ARG A 93 64.87 39.22 2.92
CA ARG A 93 63.91 39.87 2.00
C ARG A 93 62.96 38.86 1.39
N MET A 94 63.50 37.70 0.97
CA MET A 94 62.70 36.63 0.39
C MET A 94 61.77 36.00 1.45
N THR A 95 62.27 35.72 2.66
CA THR A 95 61.43 35.16 3.72
C THR A 95 60.33 36.11 4.15
N ARG A 96 60.61 37.43 4.22
CA ARG A 96 59.59 38.46 4.48
C ARG A 96 58.54 38.51 3.39
N TYR A 97 58.94 38.50 2.11
CA TYR A 97 58.02 38.45 0.99
C TYR A 97 57.10 37.23 1.06
N LEU A 98 57.66 36.05 1.30
CA LEU A 98 56.89 34.82 1.48
C LEU A 98 55.96 34.92 2.71
N SER A 99 56.44 35.46 3.83
CA SER A 99 55.61 35.69 5.02
C SER A 99 54.40 36.60 4.75
N GLU A 100 54.56 37.64 3.94
CA GLU A 100 53.47 38.53 3.53
C GLU A 100 52.46 37.81 2.62
N VAL A 101 52.93 36.93 1.74
CA VAL A 101 52.05 36.09 0.91
C VAL A 101 51.27 35.11 1.79
N MET A 102 51.94 34.45 2.74
CA MET A 102 51.32 33.52 3.70
C MET A 102 50.30 34.22 4.62
N GLY A 103 50.50 35.50 4.95
CA GLY A 103 49.56 36.27 5.76
C GLY A 103 48.20 36.54 5.11
N LYS A 104 48.03 36.24 3.82
CA LYS A 104 46.74 36.35 3.12
C LYS A 104 45.83 35.19 3.52
N GLN A 105 44.52 35.47 3.63
CA GLN A 105 43.51 34.46 4.00
C GLN A 105 43.63 33.20 3.13
N ASP A 106 43.54 32.05 3.79
CA ASP A 106 43.54 30.69 3.22
C ASP A 106 44.90 30.12 2.77
N ILE A 107 46.01 30.87 2.86
CA ILE A 107 47.36 30.35 2.58
C ILE A 107 48.02 29.88 3.87
N PHE A 108 48.35 28.58 3.93
CA PHE A 108 48.98 27.97 5.09
C PHE A 108 50.51 27.98 5.00
N THR A 109 51.05 27.89 3.79
CA THR A 109 52.48 27.97 3.53
C THR A 109 52.72 28.63 2.17
N SER A 110 53.88 29.25 2.02
CA SER A 110 54.33 29.84 0.76
C SER A 110 55.82 29.64 0.64
N PHE A 111 56.29 29.34 -0.56
CA PHE A 111 57.68 28.97 -0.78
C PHE A 111 58.19 29.42 -2.15
N PHE A 112 59.51 29.42 -2.27
CA PHE A 112 60.24 29.56 -3.52
C PHE A 112 61.45 28.64 -3.52
N VAL A 113 61.70 27.93 -4.62
CA VAL A 113 62.87 27.06 -4.81
C VAL A 113 63.69 27.61 -5.98
N SER A 114 64.94 27.97 -5.73
CA SER A 114 65.86 28.46 -6.77
C SER A 114 66.43 27.30 -7.58
N ASP A 115 66.41 27.41 -8.92
CA ASP A 115 67.05 26.41 -9.78
C ASP A 115 68.58 26.51 -9.75
N ARG A 116 69.11 27.72 -9.49
CA ARG A 116 70.55 27.98 -9.47
C ARG A 116 71.22 27.42 -8.22
N THR A 117 70.70 27.76 -7.03
CA THR A 117 71.32 27.36 -5.75
C THR A 117 70.70 26.08 -5.17
N ARG A 118 69.59 25.59 -5.75
CA ARG A 118 68.78 24.50 -5.20
C ARG A 118 68.21 24.81 -3.82
N THR A 119 68.21 26.07 -3.38
CA THR A 119 67.73 26.43 -2.04
C THR A 119 66.21 26.53 -2.03
N TYR A 120 65.58 25.85 -1.06
CA TYR A 120 64.16 25.94 -0.77
C TYR A 120 63.94 27.00 0.31
N TYR A 121 63.35 28.14 -0.08
CA TYR A 121 62.96 29.24 0.79
C TYR A 121 61.49 29.12 1.18
N GLN A 122 61.17 29.43 2.43
CA GLN A 122 59.81 29.46 2.98
C GLN A 122 59.62 30.70 3.87
N ALA A 123 58.39 30.98 4.27
CA ALA A 123 58.06 32.12 5.14
C ALA A 123 58.88 32.18 6.46
N LYS A 124 59.26 31.02 7.02
CA LYS A 124 60.04 30.93 8.28
C LYS A 124 61.56 30.92 8.10
N GLY A 125 62.08 30.94 6.86
CA GLY A 125 63.53 30.80 6.61
C GLY A 125 63.87 29.94 5.41
N VAL A 126 65.12 29.46 5.36
CA VAL A 126 65.53 28.40 4.42
C VAL A 126 65.12 27.05 5.01
N LEU A 127 64.36 26.27 4.25
CA LEU A 127 63.90 24.94 4.66
C LEU A 127 65.00 23.88 4.46
N LYS A 128 65.53 23.79 3.23
CA LYS A 128 66.56 22.82 2.82
C LYS A 128 67.12 23.14 1.43
N HIS A 129 68.01 22.29 0.93
CA HIS A 129 68.39 22.25 -0.49
C HIS A 129 67.71 21.06 -1.18
N VAL A 130 67.18 21.25 -2.39
CA VAL A 130 66.50 20.19 -3.15
C VAL A 130 67.51 19.34 -3.91
N GLU A 131 67.41 18.02 -3.78
CA GLU A 131 68.38 17.08 -4.35
C GLU A 131 67.72 16.08 -5.33
N PRO A 132 68.33 15.82 -6.50
CA PRO A 132 67.86 14.77 -7.40
C PRO A 132 67.91 13.39 -6.72
N GLY A 133 66.83 12.62 -6.80
CA GLY A 133 66.74 11.26 -6.24
C GLY A 133 66.12 11.18 -4.84
N THR A 134 65.98 12.30 -4.13
CA THR A 134 65.21 12.35 -2.88
C THR A 134 63.71 12.31 -3.20
N TRP A 135 63.00 11.32 -2.66
CA TRP A 135 61.58 11.11 -2.98
C TRP A 135 60.70 12.34 -2.68
N ARG A 136 61.01 13.09 -1.60
CA ARG A 136 60.33 14.34 -1.22
C ARG A 136 60.64 15.53 -2.12
N ASP A 137 61.67 15.45 -2.97
CA ASP A 137 62.06 16.51 -3.91
C ASP A 137 61.69 16.19 -5.35
N ALA A 138 61.13 14.99 -5.59
CA ALA A 138 60.73 14.56 -6.93
C ALA A 138 59.72 15.51 -7.58
N TRP A 139 58.85 16.16 -6.80
CA TRP A 139 57.89 17.14 -7.32
C TRP A 139 58.57 18.30 -8.04
N TYR A 140 59.67 18.82 -7.50
CA TYR A 140 60.36 19.98 -8.07
C TYR A 140 60.94 19.64 -9.45
N PHE A 141 61.57 18.48 -9.58
CA PHE A 141 62.15 18.03 -10.85
C PHE A 141 61.08 17.66 -11.87
N ARG A 142 59.95 17.10 -11.43
CA ARG A 142 58.77 16.89 -12.30
C ARG A 142 58.23 18.22 -12.83
N LEU A 143 58.03 19.21 -11.95
CA LEU A 143 57.54 20.53 -12.32
C LEU A 143 58.47 21.22 -13.33
N ARG A 144 59.79 21.10 -13.16
CA ARG A 144 60.79 21.68 -14.08
C ARG A 144 60.67 21.14 -15.51
N GLU A 145 60.28 19.88 -15.67
CA GLU A 145 60.09 19.23 -16.98
C GLU A 145 58.66 19.34 -17.52
N LEU A 146 57.74 19.85 -16.69
CA LEU A 146 56.33 19.96 -17.01
C LEU A 146 56.10 20.98 -18.14
N LYS A 147 55.27 20.63 -19.13
CA LYS A 147 54.88 21.56 -20.20
C LYS A 147 53.87 22.62 -19.74
N ALA A 148 53.06 22.29 -18.73
CA ALA A 148 52.09 23.20 -18.14
C ALA A 148 52.79 24.21 -17.20
N PRO A 149 52.27 25.43 -17.06
CA PRO A 149 52.90 26.48 -16.25
C PRO A 149 52.90 26.20 -14.74
N TYR A 150 52.05 25.29 -14.27
CA TYR A 150 51.96 24.89 -12.87
C TYR A 150 51.49 23.44 -12.72
N GLU A 151 51.72 22.87 -11.53
CA GLU A 151 51.08 21.64 -11.07
C GLU A 151 50.36 21.89 -9.74
N ILE A 152 49.34 21.08 -9.45
CA ILE A 152 48.70 21.01 -8.14
C ILE A 152 48.89 19.60 -7.63
N ASN A 153 49.38 19.44 -6.40
CA ASN A 153 49.58 18.13 -5.77
C ASN A 153 49.25 18.15 -4.28
N VAL A 154 48.94 16.99 -3.71
CA VAL A 154 48.77 16.83 -2.25
C VAL A 154 49.98 16.11 -1.69
N ASP A 155 50.66 16.72 -0.74
CA ASP A 155 51.85 16.17 -0.10
C ASP A 155 51.96 16.62 1.37
N LEU A 156 52.93 16.08 2.11
CA LEU A 156 53.23 16.44 3.48
C LEU A 156 54.06 17.72 3.53
N ASP A 157 53.60 18.72 4.29
CA ASP A 157 54.31 19.98 4.45
C ASP A 157 55.42 19.89 5.51
N MET A 158 56.66 19.74 5.02
CA MET A 158 57.87 19.70 5.84
C MET A 158 58.05 20.95 6.72
N ALA A 159 57.52 22.10 6.30
CA ALA A 159 57.59 23.36 7.04
C ALA A 159 56.71 23.37 8.30
N ASN A 160 55.71 22.48 8.32
CA ASN A 160 54.59 22.50 9.24
C ASN A 160 54.26 21.08 9.74
N GLN A 161 55.27 20.42 10.31
CA GLN A 161 55.11 19.12 11.01
C GLN A 161 54.54 18.00 10.11
N ASP A 162 54.87 17.99 8.82
CA ASP A 162 54.36 17.03 7.84
C ASP A 162 52.81 17.01 7.78
N SER A 163 52.16 18.17 7.99
CA SER A 163 50.72 18.28 7.81
C SER A 163 50.34 18.13 6.33
N LEU A 164 49.32 17.31 6.03
CA LEU A 164 48.84 17.12 4.66
C LEU A 164 48.34 18.45 4.08
N THR A 165 48.90 18.83 2.93
CA THR A 165 48.74 20.16 2.33
C THR A 165 48.53 20.03 0.82
N VAL A 166 47.60 20.82 0.26
CA VAL A 166 47.44 20.95 -1.19
C VAL A 166 48.40 22.04 -1.67
N PHE A 167 49.40 21.66 -2.44
CA PHE A 167 50.42 22.54 -2.99
C PHE A 167 50.04 22.95 -4.41
N ILE A 168 50.22 24.23 -4.71
CA ILE A 168 50.09 24.80 -6.05
C ILE A 168 51.45 25.37 -6.44
N ASN A 169 52.12 24.71 -7.36
CA ASN A 169 53.51 24.97 -7.70
C ASN A 169 53.57 25.54 -9.12
N TYR A 170 53.96 26.81 -9.23
CA TYR A 170 54.16 27.49 -10.51
C TYR A 170 55.64 27.50 -10.90
N GLN A 171 55.89 27.35 -12.19
CA GLN A 171 57.21 27.59 -12.77
C GLN A 171 57.51 29.09 -12.79
N VAL A 172 58.70 29.46 -12.33
CA VAL A 172 59.22 30.83 -12.39
C VAL A 172 60.23 30.91 -13.51
N HIS A 173 59.99 31.81 -14.47
CA HIS A 173 60.86 32.02 -15.61
C HIS A 173 61.47 33.42 -15.59
N ASP A 174 62.69 33.57 -16.11
CA ASP A 174 63.30 34.88 -16.30
C ASP A 174 62.66 35.66 -17.46
N TYR A 175 63.17 36.87 -17.74
CA TYR A 175 62.63 37.72 -18.82
C TYR A 175 62.85 37.15 -20.23
N GLN A 176 63.65 36.09 -20.36
CA GLN A 176 63.95 35.37 -21.60
C GLN A 176 63.24 34.01 -21.67
N GLN A 177 62.25 33.75 -20.79
CA GLN A 177 61.51 32.49 -20.70
C GLN A 177 62.37 31.27 -20.33
N ARG A 178 63.49 31.49 -19.63
CA ARG A 178 64.30 30.40 -19.07
C ARG A 178 63.83 30.11 -17.64
N PHE A 179 63.66 28.84 -17.32
CA PHE A 179 63.30 28.41 -15.97
C PHE A 179 64.37 28.81 -14.95
N ILE A 180 63.97 29.51 -13.89
CA ILE A 180 64.86 29.98 -12.81
C ILE A 180 64.47 29.46 -11.42
N GLY A 181 63.32 28.79 -11.31
CA GLY A 181 62.88 28.19 -10.06
C GLY A 181 61.40 27.85 -10.06
N ALA A 182 60.90 27.48 -8.88
CA ALA A 182 59.50 27.18 -8.64
C ALA A 182 58.98 28.02 -7.46
N ALA A 183 57.83 28.69 -7.63
CA ALA A 183 57.15 29.42 -6.57
C ALA A 183 55.80 28.78 -6.32
N GLY A 184 55.35 28.73 -5.07
CA GLY A 184 54.06 28.14 -4.79
C GLY A 184 53.49 28.50 -3.43
N VAL A 185 52.23 28.11 -3.29
CA VAL A 185 51.46 28.25 -2.05
C VAL A 185 50.88 26.90 -1.67
N GLY A 186 50.70 26.68 -0.38
CA GLY A 186 50.05 25.50 0.16
C GLY A 186 48.79 25.86 0.95
N LEU A 187 47.74 25.09 0.73
CA LEU A 187 46.46 25.15 1.43
C LEU A 187 46.40 24.01 2.44
N SER A 188 45.98 24.30 3.67
CA SER A 188 45.76 23.24 4.65
C SER A 188 44.63 22.34 4.19
N VAL A 189 44.86 21.01 4.17
CA VAL A 189 43.80 20.04 3.87
C VAL A 189 42.63 20.17 4.84
N SER A 190 42.84 20.64 6.07
CA SER A 190 41.76 20.86 7.05
C SER A 190 40.68 21.83 6.55
N SER A 191 41.04 22.84 5.75
CA SER A 191 40.08 23.76 5.13
C SER A 191 39.25 23.06 4.05
N VAL A 192 39.88 22.20 3.25
CA VAL A 192 39.21 21.40 2.21
C VAL A 192 38.30 20.35 2.84
N VAL A 193 38.73 19.68 3.91
CA VAL A 193 37.91 18.71 4.67
C VAL A 193 36.67 19.38 5.25
N LYS A 194 36.79 20.58 5.85
CA LYS A 194 35.63 21.34 6.34
C LYS A 194 34.62 21.66 5.25
N LEU A 195 35.10 22.00 4.05
CA LEU A 195 34.25 22.22 2.89
C LEU A 195 33.51 20.93 2.53
N ILE A 196 34.24 19.81 2.39
CA ILE A 196 33.64 18.51 2.09
C ILE A 196 32.59 18.13 3.16
N ASP A 197 32.88 18.30 4.45
CA ASP A 197 31.95 18.03 5.55
C ASP A 197 30.67 18.86 5.45
N GLN A 198 30.80 20.15 5.12
CA GLN A 198 29.65 21.03 4.94
C GLN A 198 28.76 20.55 3.78
N TYR A 199 29.37 20.06 2.69
CA TYR A 199 28.64 19.45 1.57
C TYR A 199 27.97 18.13 1.96
N GLN A 200 28.72 17.22 2.58
CA GLN A 200 28.18 15.92 2.99
C GLN A 200 26.97 16.09 3.91
N ARG A 201 27.03 17.04 4.85
CA ARG A 201 25.90 17.37 5.74
C ARG A 201 24.73 18.03 5.02
N ARG A 202 25.00 19.02 4.16
CA ARG A 202 23.97 19.79 3.44
C ARG A 202 23.19 18.95 2.44
N TYR A 203 23.88 18.08 1.72
CA TYR A 203 23.29 17.29 0.63
C TYR A 203 23.01 15.83 1.01
N GLN A 204 23.43 15.39 2.20
CA GLN A 204 23.27 14.00 2.67
C GLN A 204 23.86 13.02 1.64
N ARG A 205 25.14 13.26 1.30
CA ARG A 205 25.91 12.52 0.30
C ARG A 205 27.29 12.24 0.87
N ALA A 206 27.91 11.16 0.45
CA ALA A 206 29.33 10.96 0.70
C ALA A 206 30.14 11.45 -0.50
N VAL A 207 31.23 12.16 -0.22
CA VAL A 207 32.08 12.77 -1.25
C VAL A 207 33.52 12.33 -0.99
N LEU A 208 34.20 11.88 -2.03
CA LEU A 208 35.60 11.48 -1.95
C LEU A 208 36.35 11.86 -3.24
N PHE A 209 37.65 12.08 -3.10
CA PHE A 209 38.57 12.30 -4.21
C PHE A 209 39.57 11.16 -4.24
N THR A 210 39.80 10.59 -5.43
CA THR A 210 40.86 9.59 -5.64
C THR A 210 41.87 10.05 -6.67
N ASP A 211 43.06 9.46 -6.64
CA ASP A 211 43.96 9.50 -7.80
C ASP A 211 43.42 8.63 -8.95
N ALA A 212 44.07 8.70 -10.11
CA ALA A 212 43.78 7.85 -11.27
C ALA A 212 43.97 6.33 -11.00
N LYS A 213 44.57 5.94 -9.86
CA LYS A 213 44.79 4.55 -9.44
C LYS A 213 43.76 4.07 -8.42
N GLY A 214 42.82 4.92 -8.01
CA GLY A 214 41.76 4.59 -7.05
C GLY A 214 42.17 4.70 -5.58
N LYS A 215 43.29 5.37 -5.27
CA LYS A 215 43.67 5.66 -3.89
C LYS A 215 42.93 6.91 -3.40
N VAL A 216 42.28 6.82 -2.25
CA VAL A 216 41.57 7.94 -1.61
C VAL A 216 42.57 9.00 -1.18
N LEU A 217 42.47 10.19 -1.76
CA LEU A 217 43.32 11.34 -1.47
C LEU A 217 42.67 12.26 -0.43
N LEU A 218 41.37 12.52 -0.58
CA LEU A 218 40.63 13.45 0.28
C LEU A 218 39.19 12.97 0.48
N THR A 219 38.66 13.15 1.67
CA THR A 219 37.25 12.93 2.02
C THR A 219 36.93 13.71 3.31
N GLY A 220 35.68 13.70 3.77
CA GLY A 220 35.29 14.40 5.00
C GLY A 220 35.85 13.75 6.27
N SER A 221 35.63 14.42 7.39
CA SER A 221 36.12 13.99 8.72
C SER A 221 35.48 12.69 9.21
N GLU A 222 34.24 12.41 8.81
CA GLU A 222 33.55 11.14 9.08
C GLU A 222 33.95 10.03 8.07
N GLY A 223 34.77 10.35 7.08
CA GLY A 223 35.21 9.45 6.02
C GLY A 223 34.34 9.51 4.76
N GLY A 224 34.76 8.72 3.77
CA GLY A 224 34.05 8.50 2.52
C GLY A 224 32.95 7.44 2.67
N PRO A 225 32.34 7.01 1.55
CA PRO A 225 31.37 5.91 1.53
C PRO A 225 31.94 4.70 2.27
N HIS A 226 31.13 4.06 3.11
CA HIS A 226 31.51 2.90 3.94
C HIS A 226 32.72 3.14 4.87
N GLY A 227 32.98 4.40 5.26
CA GLY A 227 34.06 4.73 6.19
C GLY A 227 35.45 4.70 5.57
N LEU A 228 35.55 4.75 4.23
CA LEU A 228 36.82 4.87 3.52
C LEU A 228 37.61 6.08 4.02
N GLN A 229 38.86 5.87 4.40
CA GLN A 229 39.74 6.93 4.89
C GLN A 229 40.81 7.28 3.87
N VAL A 230 41.40 8.46 4.05
CA VAL A 230 42.54 8.92 3.25
C VAL A 230 43.67 7.88 3.28
N GLY A 231 44.19 7.55 2.11
CA GLY A 231 45.28 6.59 1.92
C GLY A 231 44.85 5.17 1.56
N GLN A 232 43.58 4.81 1.77
CA GLN A 232 43.04 3.50 1.40
C GLN A 232 42.74 3.43 -0.11
N SER A 233 42.81 2.24 -0.70
CA SER A 233 42.39 2.05 -2.09
C SER A 233 40.90 1.70 -2.16
N LEU A 234 40.19 2.19 -3.17
CA LEU A 234 38.80 1.81 -3.43
C LEU A 234 38.67 0.29 -3.61
N SER A 235 39.71 -0.37 -4.15
CA SER A 235 39.77 -1.83 -4.34
C SER A 235 39.82 -2.63 -3.04
N ASP A 236 40.21 -2.00 -1.93
CA ASP A 236 40.34 -2.65 -0.63
C ASP A 236 38.97 -2.78 0.06
N ASN A 237 37.99 -2.00 -0.39
CA ASN A 237 36.63 -2.05 0.14
C ASN A 237 35.84 -3.20 -0.52
N PRO A 238 35.33 -4.17 0.26
CA PRO A 238 34.60 -5.32 -0.27
C PRO A 238 33.33 -4.94 -1.05
N ASP A 239 32.65 -3.85 -0.67
CA ASP A 239 31.39 -3.41 -1.29
C ASP A 239 31.64 -2.80 -2.68
N LEU A 240 32.75 -2.08 -2.86
CA LEU A 240 33.13 -1.44 -4.12
C LEU A 240 33.92 -2.37 -5.05
N LYS A 241 34.54 -3.42 -4.51
CA LYS A 241 35.35 -4.39 -5.26
C LYS A 241 34.55 -5.10 -6.37
N ALA A 242 33.27 -5.40 -6.12
CA ALA A 242 32.39 -6.01 -7.11
C ALA A 242 32.11 -5.08 -8.31
N MET A 243 32.03 -3.78 -8.06
CA MET A 243 31.79 -2.76 -9.09
C MET A 243 33.06 -2.41 -9.87
N LEU A 244 34.23 -2.45 -9.22
CA LEU A 244 35.50 -2.04 -9.82
C LEU A 244 36.07 -3.05 -10.84
N ALA A 245 35.77 -4.35 -10.73
CA ALA A 245 36.23 -5.38 -11.69
C ALA A 245 37.74 -5.22 -12.10
N GLU A 246 38.08 -5.34 -13.39
CA GLU A 246 39.45 -5.13 -13.92
C GLU A 246 39.90 -3.65 -13.91
N GLN A 247 39.02 -2.70 -13.60
CA GLN A 247 39.31 -1.27 -13.56
C GLN A 247 39.59 -0.81 -12.12
N ARG A 248 40.56 0.10 -11.95
CA ARG A 248 40.95 0.60 -10.62
C ARG A 248 40.09 1.76 -10.13
N VAL A 249 39.40 2.44 -11.06
CA VAL A 249 38.41 3.50 -10.83
C VAL A 249 37.27 3.26 -11.82
N PRO A 250 35.99 3.47 -11.45
CA PRO A 250 34.89 3.31 -12.40
C PRO A 250 34.97 4.36 -13.51
N GLY A 251 34.47 4.04 -14.70
CA GLY A 251 34.40 5.01 -15.81
C GLY A 251 33.58 6.26 -15.43
N GLU A 252 33.77 7.38 -16.14
CA GLU A 252 32.96 8.58 -15.91
C GLU A 252 31.47 8.30 -16.07
N GLY A 253 30.66 8.94 -15.22
CA GLY A 253 29.20 8.81 -15.22
C GLY A 253 28.65 8.20 -13.93
N SER A 254 27.37 7.84 -13.99
CA SER A 254 26.62 7.30 -12.86
C SER A 254 26.59 5.77 -12.90
N HIS A 255 26.91 5.13 -11.77
CA HIS A 255 26.98 3.69 -11.56
C HIS A 255 26.12 3.28 -10.37
N GLU A 256 25.69 2.03 -10.36
CA GLU A 256 24.91 1.44 -9.26
C GLU A 256 25.67 0.24 -8.70
N TYR A 257 25.77 0.17 -7.38
CA TYR A 257 26.34 -0.98 -6.68
C TYR A 257 25.51 -1.31 -5.43
N HIS A 258 25.75 -2.48 -4.86
CA HIS A 258 25.07 -2.92 -3.65
C HIS A 258 26.09 -3.10 -2.53
N ASP A 259 25.73 -2.66 -1.33
CA ASP A 259 26.54 -2.90 -0.13
C ASP A 259 26.40 -4.35 0.37
N SER A 260 27.23 -4.74 1.33
CA SER A 260 27.18 -6.04 2.00
C SER A 260 25.85 -6.34 2.72
N GLU A 261 25.05 -5.33 3.03
CA GLU A 261 23.69 -5.42 3.58
C GLU A 261 22.60 -5.46 2.46
N ASN A 262 23.02 -5.48 1.19
CA ASN A 262 22.19 -5.50 -0.01
C ASN A 262 21.31 -4.25 -0.20
N HIS A 263 21.75 -3.10 0.32
CA HIS A 263 21.20 -1.79 -0.03
C HIS A 263 21.84 -1.28 -1.31
N SER A 264 21.02 -0.70 -2.19
CA SER A 264 21.53 -0.09 -3.41
C SER A 264 22.14 1.28 -3.13
N HIS A 265 23.27 1.53 -3.78
CA HIS A 265 24.03 2.77 -3.75
C HIS A 265 24.16 3.30 -5.18
N PHE A 266 24.05 4.61 -5.32
CA PHE A 266 24.23 5.31 -6.57
C PHE A 266 25.48 6.17 -6.48
N LEU A 267 26.45 5.87 -7.33
CA LEU A 267 27.75 6.52 -7.37
C LEU A 267 27.87 7.33 -8.65
N ASN A 268 28.26 8.59 -8.56
CA ASN A 268 28.66 9.36 -9.73
C ASN A 268 30.16 9.61 -9.70
N VAL A 269 30.83 9.32 -10.81
CA VAL A 269 32.28 9.49 -11.00
C VAL A 269 32.53 10.55 -12.05
N ARG A 270 33.39 11.52 -11.72
CA ARG A 270 33.80 12.59 -12.60
C ARG A 270 35.31 12.81 -12.52
N HIS A 271 35.98 12.94 -13.65
CA HIS A 271 37.40 13.31 -13.69
C HIS A 271 37.58 14.83 -13.57
N LEU A 272 38.62 15.22 -12.84
CA LEU A 272 39.05 16.59 -12.60
C LEU A 272 40.37 16.80 -13.33
N PRO A 273 40.35 17.29 -14.58
CA PRO A 273 41.54 17.35 -15.42
C PRO A 273 42.64 18.25 -14.85
N GLU A 274 42.30 19.25 -14.03
CA GLU A 274 43.27 20.16 -13.40
C GLU A 274 44.08 19.50 -12.28
N LEU A 275 43.52 18.47 -11.63
CA LEU A 275 44.11 17.81 -10.47
C LEU A 275 44.56 16.37 -10.77
N ASP A 276 44.16 15.83 -11.93
CA ASP A 276 44.24 14.40 -12.26
C ASP A 276 43.58 13.51 -11.18
N TRP A 277 42.50 14.02 -10.59
CA TRP A 277 41.72 13.33 -9.56
C TRP A 277 40.37 12.89 -10.11
N CYS A 278 39.79 11.88 -9.50
CA CYS A 278 38.40 11.52 -9.70
C CYS A 278 37.58 11.95 -8.49
N LEU A 279 36.52 12.72 -8.72
CA LEU A 279 35.48 13.02 -7.76
C LEU A 279 34.44 11.89 -7.80
N LEU A 280 34.24 11.24 -6.66
CA LEU A 280 33.17 10.27 -6.49
C LEU A 280 32.15 10.82 -5.49
N VAL A 281 30.89 10.85 -5.90
CA VAL A 281 29.74 11.27 -5.09
C VAL A 281 28.81 10.07 -4.92
N ASP A 282 28.66 9.60 -3.69
CA ASP A 282 27.83 8.45 -3.35
C ASP A 282 26.51 8.86 -2.66
N LYS A 283 25.44 8.17 -3.03
CA LYS A 283 24.12 8.24 -2.41
C LYS A 283 23.64 6.84 -2.08
N ARG A 284 23.40 6.57 -0.79
CA ARG A 284 22.64 5.41 -0.34
C ARG A 284 21.13 5.57 -0.65
N GLU A 285 20.47 4.51 -1.13
CA GLU A 285 19.02 4.51 -1.39
C GLU A 285 18.15 4.50 -0.10
N THR A 286 18.78 4.53 1.09
CA THR A 286 18.09 4.44 2.39
C THR A 286 17.01 5.51 2.57
N GLY A 287 15.81 5.08 2.98
CA GLY A 287 14.67 5.95 3.29
C GLY A 287 13.76 6.29 2.10
N VAL A 288 14.25 6.17 0.86
CA VAL A 288 13.41 6.37 -0.33
C VAL A 288 12.49 5.15 -0.53
N LEU A 289 13.06 3.94 -0.50
CA LEU A 289 12.29 2.70 -0.60
C LEU A 289 11.28 2.54 0.53
N ASP A 290 11.62 2.96 1.75
CA ASP A 290 10.71 2.85 2.89
C ASP A 290 9.49 3.75 2.73
N ARG A 291 9.66 4.98 2.21
CA ARG A 291 8.53 5.85 1.86
C ARG A 291 7.66 5.26 0.76
N ILE A 292 8.25 4.64 -0.26
CA ILE A 292 7.49 3.99 -1.34
C ILE A 292 6.73 2.77 -0.80
N ARG A 293 7.36 1.94 0.05
CA ARG A 293 6.71 0.81 0.72
C ARG A 293 5.57 1.26 1.62
N GLN A 294 5.75 2.33 2.39
CA GLN A 294 4.69 2.93 3.20
C GLN A 294 3.52 3.42 2.33
N ALA A 295 3.80 4.09 1.21
CA ALA A 295 2.76 4.51 0.27
C ALA A 295 2.01 3.31 -0.35
N LEU A 296 2.73 2.23 -0.69
CA LEU A 296 2.14 0.98 -1.16
C LEU A 296 1.21 0.36 -0.12
N TYR A 297 1.67 0.25 1.14
CA TYR A 297 0.86 -0.30 2.23
C TYR A 297 -0.37 0.56 2.53
N LEU A 298 -0.23 1.89 2.51
CA LEU A 298 -1.36 2.79 2.68
C LEU A 298 -2.39 2.63 1.56
N ASN A 299 -1.94 2.59 0.30
CA ASN A 299 -2.82 2.38 -0.85
C ASN A 299 -3.52 1.03 -0.76
N LEU A 300 -2.81 -0.03 -0.40
CA LEU A 300 -3.39 -1.36 -0.23
C LEU A 300 -4.44 -1.37 0.88
N ALA A 301 -4.14 -0.74 2.03
CA ALA A 301 -5.08 -0.62 3.15
C ALA A 301 -6.36 0.14 2.77
N ILE A 302 -6.24 1.26 2.05
CA ILE A 302 -7.38 2.03 1.54
C ILE A 302 -8.21 1.17 0.58
N CYS A 303 -7.57 0.45 -0.36
CA CYS A 303 -8.26 -0.44 -1.31
C CYS A 303 -9.00 -1.57 -0.59
N THR A 304 -8.37 -2.19 0.42
CA THR A 304 -9.01 -3.23 1.24
C THR A 304 -10.20 -2.65 2.00
N MET A 305 -10.07 -1.46 2.60
CA MET A 305 -11.17 -0.80 3.30
C MET A 305 -12.35 -0.50 2.38
N ILE A 306 -12.10 0.06 1.19
CA ILE A 306 -13.15 0.33 0.18
C ILE A 306 -13.84 -0.98 -0.23
N THR A 307 -13.07 -2.03 -0.48
CA THR A 307 -13.61 -3.35 -0.87
C THR A 307 -14.52 -3.93 0.21
N LEU A 308 -14.12 -3.83 1.49
CA LEU A 308 -14.93 -4.29 2.63
C LEU A 308 -16.22 -3.49 2.79
N VAL A 309 -16.17 -2.17 2.59
CA VAL A 309 -17.36 -1.30 2.64
C VAL A 309 -18.34 -1.67 1.52
N VAL A 310 -17.86 -1.81 0.28
CA VAL A 310 -18.69 -2.23 -0.85
C VAL A 310 -19.32 -3.59 -0.59
N LEU A 311 -18.55 -4.55 -0.08
CA LEU A 311 -19.04 -5.87 0.27
C LEU A 311 -20.15 -5.81 1.34
N ALA A 312 -19.95 -5.01 2.39
CA ALA A 312 -20.93 -4.84 3.46
C ALA A 312 -22.24 -4.21 2.94
N LEU A 313 -22.15 -3.20 2.08
CA LEU A 313 -23.31 -2.53 1.47
C LEU A 313 -24.10 -3.47 0.57
N VAL A 314 -23.41 -4.22 -0.30
CA VAL A 314 -24.03 -5.21 -1.20
C VAL A 314 -24.72 -6.29 -0.37
N HIS A 315 -24.06 -6.81 0.67
CA HIS A 315 -24.64 -7.83 1.55
C HIS A 315 -25.91 -7.31 2.27
N ALA A 316 -25.87 -6.08 2.78
CA ALA A 316 -27.03 -5.45 3.42
C ALA A 316 -28.20 -5.26 2.44
N MET A 317 -27.92 -4.84 1.19
CA MET A 317 -28.94 -4.64 0.17
C MET A 317 -29.64 -5.95 -0.22
N VAL A 318 -28.88 -7.03 -0.42
CA VAL A 318 -29.43 -8.36 -0.75
C VAL A 318 -30.35 -8.86 0.36
N ARG A 319 -29.94 -8.75 1.63
CA ARG A 319 -30.78 -9.19 2.77
C ARG A 319 -32.09 -8.40 2.84
N ARG A 320 -32.05 -7.10 2.58
CA ARG A 320 -33.24 -6.23 2.62
C ARG A 320 -34.26 -6.63 1.54
N HIS A 321 -33.80 -6.96 0.33
CA HIS A 321 -34.69 -7.43 -0.72
C HIS A 321 -35.29 -8.82 -0.43
N GLN A 322 -34.51 -9.75 0.12
CA GLN A 322 -35.02 -11.07 0.50
C GLN A 322 -36.13 -10.97 1.56
N ALA A 323 -35.90 -10.18 2.61
CA ALA A 323 -36.88 -9.98 3.67
C ALA A 323 -38.19 -9.33 3.17
N SER A 324 -38.10 -8.42 2.18
CA SER A 324 -39.28 -7.77 1.61
C SER A 324 -40.15 -8.72 0.79
N THR A 325 -39.53 -9.61 0.00
CA THR A 325 -40.28 -10.56 -0.85
C THR A 325 -41.02 -11.59 -0.01
N GLU A 326 -40.40 -12.12 1.05
CA GLU A 326 -41.04 -13.05 1.98
C GLU A 326 -42.17 -12.36 2.78
N ALA A 327 -42.00 -11.07 3.11
CA ALA A 327 -43.00 -10.33 3.86
C ALA A 327 -44.27 -9.96 3.06
N LEU A 328 -44.24 -10.00 1.72
CA LEU A 328 -45.33 -9.59 0.85
C LEU A 328 -46.21 -10.76 0.35
N ALA A 329 -45.85 -12.01 0.63
CA ALA A 329 -46.69 -13.15 0.24
C ALA A 329 -47.92 -13.26 1.16
N THR A 330 -49.11 -12.98 0.63
CA THR A 330 -50.40 -13.10 1.34
C THR A 330 -51.08 -14.45 1.16
N LEU A 331 -50.58 -15.28 0.23
CA LEU A 331 -51.15 -16.58 -0.09
C LEU A 331 -50.14 -17.69 0.22
N ASP A 332 -50.64 -18.88 0.52
CA ASP A 332 -49.88 -20.11 0.60
C ASP A 332 -49.49 -20.57 -0.81
N SER A 333 -48.19 -20.77 -1.05
CA SER A 333 -47.67 -21.06 -2.38
C SER A 333 -48.12 -22.41 -2.96
N LEU A 334 -48.60 -23.33 -2.11
CA LEU A 334 -49.06 -24.65 -2.54
C LEU A 334 -50.54 -24.65 -2.91
N THR A 335 -51.39 -24.10 -2.04
CA THR A 335 -52.86 -24.18 -2.15
C THR A 335 -53.50 -22.93 -2.72
N GLY A 336 -52.78 -21.80 -2.78
CA GLY A 336 -53.32 -20.50 -3.19
C GLY A 336 -54.29 -19.88 -2.17
N LEU A 337 -54.49 -20.51 -1.00
CA LEU A 337 -55.31 -19.98 0.10
C LEU A 337 -54.59 -18.88 0.86
N HIS A 338 -55.30 -18.17 1.72
CA HIS A 338 -54.67 -17.28 2.69
C HIS A 338 -53.69 -18.06 3.57
N ASN A 339 -52.49 -17.51 3.74
CA ASN A 339 -51.54 -18.04 4.72
C ASN A 339 -51.83 -17.50 6.13
N ARG A 340 -51.19 -18.07 7.14
CA ARG A 340 -51.34 -17.69 8.55
C ARG A 340 -51.27 -16.17 8.79
N ARG A 341 -50.34 -15.47 8.14
CA ARG A 341 -50.18 -14.01 8.30
C ARG A 341 -51.38 -13.23 7.77
N SER A 342 -51.86 -13.58 6.57
CA SER A 342 -53.05 -12.94 6.00
C SER A 342 -54.32 -13.26 6.79
N PHE A 343 -54.41 -14.48 7.35
CA PHE A 343 -55.50 -14.85 8.24
C PHE A 343 -55.55 -13.98 9.49
N ASP A 344 -54.43 -13.76 10.19
CA ASP A 344 -54.43 -12.94 11.42
C ASP A 344 -55.00 -11.54 11.17
N LEU A 345 -54.67 -10.93 10.02
CA LEU A 345 -55.21 -9.62 9.62
C LEU A 345 -56.72 -9.67 9.33
N LEU A 346 -57.15 -10.64 8.51
CA LEU A 346 -58.56 -10.80 8.12
C LEU A 346 -59.44 -11.21 9.31
N ALA A 347 -58.94 -12.08 10.18
CA ALA A 347 -59.61 -12.56 11.38
C ALA A 347 -59.76 -11.46 12.42
N ALA A 348 -58.73 -10.64 12.63
CA ALA A 348 -58.81 -9.49 13.52
C ALA A 348 -59.86 -8.47 13.03
N GLN A 349 -59.98 -8.29 11.71
CA GLN A 349 -61.03 -7.46 11.13
C GLN A 349 -62.42 -8.08 11.33
N ALA A 350 -62.60 -9.36 10.98
CA ALA A 350 -63.88 -10.05 11.16
C ALA A 350 -64.36 -10.06 12.62
N LEU A 351 -63.45 -10.23 13.58
CA LEU A 351 -63.77 -10.17 15.01
C LEU A 351 -64.26 -8.79 15.45
N ARG A 352 -63.66 -7.71 14.93
CA ARG A 352 -64.10 -6.34 15.23
C ARG A 352 -65.47 -6.05 14.63
N GLU A 353 -65.70 -6.48 13.40
CA GLU A 353 -66.99 -6.35 12.71
C GLU A 353 -68.09 -7.11 13.46
N ALA A 354 -67.85 -8.38 13.80
CA ALA A 354 -68.78 -9.21 14.55
C ALA A 354 -69.17 -8.61 15.91
N ARG A 355 -68.20 -8.05 16.65
CA ARG A 355 -68.46 -7.38 17.93
C ARG A 355 -69.23 -6.07 17.79
N ARG A 356 -68.94 -5.28 16.75
CA ARG A 356 -69.61 -4.00 16.52
C ARG A 356 -71.06 -4.20 16.11
N ASP A 357 -71.30 -5.16 15.22
CA ASP A 357 -72.60 -5.38 14.60
C ASP A 357 -73.43 -6.43 15.37
N ASN A 358 -72.88 -6.94 16.48
CA ASN A 358 -73.43 -8.04 17.28
C ASN A 358 -73.83 -9.26 16.42
N SER A 359 -73.03 -9.55 15.39
CA SER A 359 -73.28 -10.62 14.43
C SER A 359 -72.53 -11.90 14.81
N PRO A 360 -73.09 -13.08 14.52
CA PRO A 360 -72.47 -14.34 14.90
C PRO A 360 -71.23 -14.63 14.04
N LEU A 361 -70.18 -15.14 14.66
CA LEU A 361 -68.93 -15.54 14.03
C LEU A 361 -68.54 -16.92 14.55
N VAL A 362 -68.19 -17.86 13.67
CA VAL A 362 -67.82 -19.23 14.06
C VAL A 362 -66.48 -19.60 13.46
N ALA A 363 -65.60 -20.15 14.29
CA ALA A 363 -64.33 -20.72 13.85
C ALA A 363 -64.47 -22.22 13.65
N LEU A 364 -63.99 -22.71 12.51
CA LEU A 364 -63.79 -24.13 12.21
C LEU A 364 -62.29 -24.38 12.09
N LEU A 365 -61.80 -25.36 12.85
CA LEU A 365 -60.48 -25.95 12.69
C LEU A 365 -60.65 -27.31 12.02
N ILE A 366 -59.94 -27.51 10.92
CA ILE A 366 -60.11 -28.62 10.00
C ILE A 366 -58.75 -29.29 9.83
N ASP A 367 -58.73 -30.61 9.94
CA ASP A 367 -57.51 -31.41 9.80
C ASP A 367 -57.79 -32.65 8.94
N LEU A 368 -56.87 -32.96 8.04
CA LEU A 368 -56.96 -34.15 7.19
C LEU A 368 -56.55 -35.39 7.97
N ASP A 369 -57.49 -36.32 8.12
CA ASP A 369 -57.27 -37.53 8.89
C ASP A 369 -56.24 -38.44 8.20
N HIS A 370 -55.24 -38.90 8.96
CA HIS A 370 -54.18 -39.80 8.50
C HIS A 370 -53.31 -39.24 7.36
N PHE A 371 -53.22 -37.91 7.20
CA PHE A 371 -52.41 -37.30 6.13
C PHE A 371 -50.91 -37.67 6.19
N LYS A 372 -50.33 -37.77 7.38
CA LYS A 372 -48.97 -38.31 7.54
C LYS A 372 -48.81 -39.71 6.96
N ALA A 373 -49.75 -40.63 7.24
CA ALA A 373 -49.70 -41.99 6.70
C ALA A 373 -49.85 -42.01 5.17
N LEU A 374 -50.62 -41.09 4.61
CA LEU A 374 -50.70 -40.90 3.16
C LEU A 374 -49.35 -40.47 2.59
N ASN A 375 -48.69 -39.48 3.20
CA ASN A 375 -47.36 -39.05 2.77
C ASN A 375 -46.32 -40.16 2.88
N ASP A 376 -46.37 -40.94 3.96
CA ASP A 376 -45.44 -42.05 4.19
C ASP A 376 -45.63 -43.16 3.12
N ASN A 377 -46.87 -43.39 2.66
CA ASN A 377 -47.19 -44.43 1.68
C ASN A 377 -47.05 -43.99 0.21
N HIS A 378 -47.33 -42.72 -0.11
CA HIS A 378 -47.42 -42.22 -1.49
C HIS A 378 -46.45 -41.08 -1.82
N GLY A 379 -45.66 -40.63 -0.84
CA GLY A 379 -44.68 -39.55 -0.97
C GLY A 379 -45.28 -38.14 -0.84
N HIS A 380 -44.42 -37.17 -0.54
CA HIS A 380 -44.83 -35.78 -0.31
C HIS A 380 -45.53 -35.11 -1.50
N LEU A 381 -45.19 -35.50 -2.74
CA LEU A 381 -45.84 -34.95 -3.94
C LEU A 381 -47.33 -35.36 -4.04
N ALA A 382 -47.67 -36.57 -3.58
CA ALA A 382 -49.06 -37.02 -3.49
C ALA A 382 -49.82 -36.23 -2.42
N GLY A 383 -49.21 -36.00 -1.26
CA GLY A 383 -49.80 -35.16 -0.22
C GLY A 383 -50.01 -33.72 -0.67
N ASP A 384 -49.05 -33.14 -1.40
CA ASP A 384 -49.18 -31.80 -1.97
C ASP A 384 -50.39 -31.68 -2.90
N GLU A 385 -50.63 -32.69 -3.72
CA GLU A 385 -51.78 -32.72 -4.64
C GLU A 385 -53.10 -32.91 -3.89
N VAL A 386 -53.12 -33.77 -2.86
CA VAL A 386 -54.27 -33.91 -1.96
C VAL A 386 -54.61 -32.58 -1.29
N LEU A 387 -53.60 -31.81 -0.84
CA LEU A 387 -53.83 -30.50 -0.23
C LEU A 387 -54.41 -29.48 -1.22
N ARG A 388 -53.99 -29.48 -2.48
CA ARG A 388 -54.58 -28.63 -3.53
C ARG A 388 -56.05 -28.99 -3.79
N GLN A 389 -56.35 -30.27 -3.95
CA GLN A 389 -57.71 -30.74 -4.17
C GLN A 389 -58.60 -30.48 -2.95
N PHE A 390 -58.07 -30.66 -1.74
CA PHE A 390 -58.80 -30.36 -0.52
C PHE A 390 -59.07 -28.86 -0.36
N ALA A 391 -58.12 -27.99 -0.70
CA ALA A 391 -58.34 -26.54 -0.75
C ALA A 391 -59.51 -26.17 -1.68
N ASN A 392 -59.62 -26.83 -2.85
CA ASN A 392 -60.76 -26.64 -3.76
C ASN A 392 -62.09 -27.11 -3.16
N VAL A 393 -62.09 -28.22 -2.41
CA VAL A 393 -63.28 -28.70 -1.68
C VAL A 393 -63.75 -27.67 -0.65
N LEU A 394 -62.81 -27.09 0.10
CA LEU A 394 -63.11 -26.04 1.08
C LEU A 394 -63.67 -24.81 0.38
N GLN A 395 -62.99 -24.27 -0.64
CA GLN A 395 -63.45 -23.11 -1.40
C GLN A 395 -64.84 -23.31 -2.00
N GLY A 396 -65.10 -24.47 -2.62
CA GLY A 396 -66.40 -24.78 -3.21
C GLY A 396 -67.52 -25.04 -2.18
N SER A 397 -67.19 -25.14 -0.90
CA SER A 397 -68.15 -25.37 0.19
C SER A 397 -68.52 -24.11 0.96
N LEU A 398 -67.72 -23.06 0.85
CA LEU A 398 -67.81 -21.80 1.60
C LEU A 398 -68.36 -20.64 0.75
N ARG A 399 -68.79 -19.56 1.42
CA ARG A 399 -69.20 -18.32 0.77
C ARG A 399 -67.99 -17.41 0.56
N GLN A 400 -68.11 -16.45 -0.35
CA GLN A 400 -67.05 -15.47 -0.60
C GLN A 400 -66.74 -14.59 0.62
N SER A 401 -67.71 -14.41 1.53
CA SER A 401 -67.56 -13.67 2.78
C SER A 401 -66.74 -14.42 3.84
N ASP A 402 -66.60 -15.74 3.71
CA ASP A 402 -65.92 -16.57 4.70
C ASP A 402 -64.40 -16.48 4.50
N ILE A 403 -63.64 -16.52 5.61
CA ILE A 403 -62.18 -16.48 5.55
C ILE A 403 -61.67 -17.91 5.61
N LEU A 404 -60.95 -18.35 4.57
CA LEU A 404 -60.32 -19.67 4.51
C LEU A 404 -58.80 -19.53 4.47
N CYS A 405 -58.12 -20.20 5.41
CA CYS A 405 -56.67 -20.18 5.54
C CYS A 405 -56.09 -21.59 5.67
N ARG A 406 -54.91 -21.80 5.08
CA ARG A 406 -54.04 -22.92 5.44
C ARG A 406 -53.15 -22.49 6.60
N TRP A 407 -53.38 -23.08 7.78
CA TRP A 407 -52.72 -22.68 9.02
C TRP A 407 -51.40 -23.41 9.24
N GLY A 408 -51.34 -24.68 8.81
CA GLY A 408 -50.19 -25.56 8.98
C GLY A 408 -50.02 -26.53 7.81
N GLY A 409 -49.27 -27.61 8.03
CA GLY A 409 -48.99 -28.61 7.00
C GLY A 409 -50.28 -29.23 6.44
N GLU A 410 -51.14 -29.75 7.32
CA GLU A 410 -52.41 -30.42 6.99
C GLU A 410 -53.63 -29.75 7.64
N GLU A 411 -53.43 -28.59 8.26
CA GLU A 411 -54.42 -27.88 9.07
C GLU A 411 -54.97 -26.66 8.32
N PHE A 412 -56.29 -26.52 8.35
CA PHE A 412 -57.02 -25.42 7.72
C PHE A 412 -57.92 -24.75 8.76
N ILE A 413 -58.03 -23.43 8.68
CA ILE A 413 -58.93 -22.65 9.51
C ILE A 413 -59.93 -21.94 8.62
N VAL A 414 -61.20 -21.99 9.03
CA VAL A 414 -62.28 -21.23 8.43
C VAL A 414 -62.93 -20.34 9.47
N LEU A 415 -63.16 -19.07 9.14
CA LEU A 415 -64.06 -18.19 9.89
C LEU A 415 -65.32 -17.94 9.07
N LEU A 416 -66.44 -18.46 9.56
CA LEU A 416 -67.77 -18.24 8.99
C LEU A 416 -68.34 -16.94 9.55
N ARG A 417 -68.58 -15.97 8.66
CA ARG A 417 -69.19 -14.69 9.03
C ARG A 417 -70.71 -14.81 9.01
N GLU A 418 -71.38 -14.16 9.96
CA GLU A 418 -72.85 -14.09 10.02
C GLU A 418 -73.51 -15.49 10.05
N ALA A 419 -72.84 -16.46 10.67
CA ALA A 419 -73.30 -17.84 10.75
C ALA A 419 -73.59 -18.21 12.21
N GLU A 420 -74.81 -18.67 12.50
CA GLU A 420 -75.13 -19.23 13.81
C GLU A 420 -74.53 -20.65 13.98
N GLY A 421 -74.45 -21.13 15.22
CA GLY A 421 -73.84 -22.43 15.52
C GLY A 421 -74.46 -23.60 14.76
N SER A 422 -75.79 -23.61 14.54
CA SER A 422 -76.48 -24.64 13.76
C SER A 422 -76.07 -24.62 12.28
N GLN A 423 -76.06 -23.44 11.67
CA GLN A 423 -75.63 -23.24 10.28
C GLN A 423 -74.16 -23.61 10.08
N ALA A 424 -73.31 -23.29 11.06
CA ALA A 424 -71.90 -23.66 11.02
C ALA A 424 -71.69 -25.19 11.08
N VAL A 425 -72.51 -25.90 11.85
CA VAL A 425 -72.51 -27.38 11.85
C VAL A 425 -72.92 -27.93 10.49
N GLU A 426 -73.92 -27.34 9.82
CA GLU A 426 -74.33 -27.76 8.47
C GLU A 426 -73.19 -27.56 7.45
N VAL A 427 -72.50 -26.42 7.50
CA VAL A 427 -71.33 -26.15 6.64
C VAL A 427 -70.19 -27.12 6.93
N ALA A 428 -69.89 -27.38 8.20
CA ALA A 428 -68.87 -28.34 8.60
C ALA A 428 -69.22 -29.77 8.12
N GLU A 429 -70.46 -30.21 8.29
CA GLU A 429 -70.91 -31.53 7.81
C GLU A 429 -70.90 -31.63 6.29
N LYS A 430 -71.23 -30.54 5.58
CA LYS A 430 -71.11 -30.46 4.12
C LYS A 430 -69.65 -30.66 3.68
N ILE A 431 -68.70 -29.97 4.32
CA ILE A 431 -67.26 -30.14 4.04
C ILE A 431 -66.83 -31.58 4.31
N ARG A 432 -67.18 -32.13 5.48
CA ARG A 432 -66.83 -33.49 5.89
C ARG A 432 -67.33 -34.53 4.89
N ARG A 433 -68.62 -34.49 4.55
CA ARG A 433 -69.25 -35.43 3.59
C ARG A 433 -68.65 -35.30 2.20
N ARG A 434 -68.40 -34.08 1.71
CA ARG A 434 -67.75 -33.88 0.40
C ARG A 434 -66.35 -34.45 0.36
N THR A 435 -65.59 -34.29 1.44
CA THR A 435 -64.24 -34.84 1.58
C THR A 435 -64.26 -36.37 1.57
N GLU A 436 -65.17 -36.97 2.34
CA GLU A 436 -65.36 -38.43 2.41
C GLU A 436 -65.81 -39.04 1.07
N GLN A 437 -66.66 -38.33 0.32
CA GLN A 437 -67.16 -38.78 -0.98
C GLN A 437 -66.17 -38.54 -2.12
N LEU A 438 -65.25 -37.59 -1.96
CA LEU A 438 -64.26 -37.28 -2.98
C LEU A 438 -63.20 -38.38 -3.04
N THR A 439 -62.97 -38.89 -4.24
CA THR A 439 -61.77 -39.68 -4.52
C THR A 439 -60.70 -38.73 -5.04
N PHE A 440 -59.71 -38.45 -4.20
CA PHE A 440 -58.54 -37.66 -4.57
C PHE A 440 -57.73 -38.43 -5.60
N SER A 441 -57.14 -37.75 -6.58
CA SER A 441 -56.33 -38.42 -7.60
C SER A 441 -54.90 -37.89 -7.60
N TYR A 442 -53.94 -38.81 -7.61
CA TYR A 442 -52.53 -38.51 -7.85
C TYR A 442 -51.95 -39.63 -8.71
N ASP A 443 -51.38 -39.28 -9.87
CA ASP A 443 -50.79 -40.24 -10.82
C ASP A 443 -51.75 -41.40 -11.19
N ASN A 444 -53.02 -41.06 -11.49
CA ASN A 444 -54.12 -42.01 -11.75
C ASN A 444 -54.42 -43.01 -10.62
N GLN A 445 -53.86 -42.84 -9.42
CA GLN A 445 -54.21 -43.64 -8.25
C GLN A 445 -55.31 -42.96 -7.43
N PRO A 446 -56.41 -43.67 -7.13
CA PRO A 446 -57.47 -43.14 -6.27
C PRO A 446 -57.03 -43.16 -4.80
N LEU A 447 -57.06 -42.01 -4.16
CA LEU A 447 -56.76 -41.80 -2.75
C LEU A 447 -58.03 -41.40 -2.01
N ARG A 448 -58.28 -41.98 -0.84
CA ARG A 448 -59.45 -41.67 -0.01
C ARG A 448 -58.98 -41.17 1.35
N LEU A 449 -59.46 -39.99 1.72
CA LEU A 449 -59.22 -39.40 3.03
C LEU A 449 -60.52 -38.91 3.62
N THR A 450 -60.48 -38.69 4.92
CA THR A 450 -61.56 -38.05 5.66
C THR A 450 -60.99 -36.83 6.39
N THR A 451 -61.86 -36.03 6.98
CA THR A 451 -61.43 -34.88 7.75
C THR A 451 -62.18 -34.82 9.08
N SER A 452 -61.46 -34.41 10.11
CA SER A 452 -62.01 -34.09 11.41
C SER A 452 -62.16 -32.58 11.53
N ILE A 453 -63.30 -32.13 12.06
CA ILE A 453 -63.62 -30.70 12.17
C ILE A 453 -64.05 -30.36 13.60
N GLY A 454 -63.39 -29.37 14.19
CA GLY A 454 -63.79 -28.75 15.44
C GLY A 454 -64.37 -27.37 15.19
N LEU A 455 -65.51 -27.04 15.79
CA LEU A 455 -66.09 -25.69 15.67
C LEU A 455 -66.45 -25.07 17.01
N SER A 456 -66.34 -23.75 17.08
CA SER A 456 -66.76 -22.95 18.23
C SER A 456 -67.29 -21.59 17.78
N SER A 457 -68.34 -21.14 18.45
CA SER A 457 -68.95 -19.83 18.19
C SER A 457 -68.30 -18.75 19.06
N LEU A 458 -68.27 -17.53 18.53
CA LEU A 458 -67.83 -16.34 19.24
C LEU A 458 -68.76 -16.05 20.42
N GLN A 459 -68.16 -15.86 21.59
CA GLN A 459 -68.83 -15.47 22.84
C GLN A 459 -68.48 -14.02 23.21
N PRO A 460 -69.34 -13.33 23.98
CA PRO A 460 -69.04 -11.99 24.47
C PRO A 460 -67.70 -11.94 25.23
N GLY A 461 -66.82 -11.02 24.83
CA GLY A 461 -65.49 -10.85 25.45
C GLY A 461 -64.35 -11.68 24.82
N ASP A 462 -64.65 -12.60 23.90
CA ASP A 462 -63.66 -13.50 23.33
C ASP A 462 -62.57 -12.83 22.50
N THR A 463 -61.31 -13.17 22.77
CA THR A 463 -60.22 -12.93 21.81
C THR A 463 -60.26 -13.95 20.69
N LEU A 464 -59.66 -13.64 19.53
CA LEU A 464 -59.47 -14.60 18.44
C LEU A 464 -58.78 -15.88 18.94
N HIS A 465 -57.78 -15.73 19.82
CA HIS A 465 -57.09 -16.86 20.42
C HIS A 465 -58.05 -17.75 21.22
N ALA A 466 -58.88 -17.18 22.10
CA ALA A 466 -59.84 -17.95 22.90
C ALA A 466 -60.84 -18.73 22.01
N LEU A 467 -61.34 -18.09 20.95
CA LEU A 467 -62.20 -18.72 19.95
C LEU A 467 -61.50 -19.93 19.30
N LEU A 468 -60.30 -19.74 18.75
CA LEU A 468 -59.56 -20.81 18.09
C LEU A 468 -59.18 -21.94 19.06
N THR A 469 -58.82 -21.64 20.31
CA THR A 469 -58.53 -22.65 21.34
C THR A 469 -59.73 -23.56 21.62
N ARG A 470 -60.95 -23.03 21.61
CA ARG A 470 -62.16 -23.84 21.84
C ARG A 470 -62.51 -24.70 20.62
N ALA A 471 -62.34 -24.17 19.41
CA ALA A 471 -62.43 -24.96 18.19
C ALA A 471 -61.37 -26.07 18.14
N ASP A 472 -60.14 -25.82 18.59
CA ASP A 472 -59.06 -26.82 18.66
C ASP A 472 -59.41 -27.96 19.61
N ARG A 473 -59.94 -27.65 20.81
CA ARG A 473 -60.45 -28.67 21.74
C ARG A 473 -61.58 -29.49 21.13
N ALA A 474 -62.44 -28.88 20.33
CA ALA A 474 -63.49 -29.60 19.60
C ALA A 474 -62.91 -30.50 18.51
N LEU A 475 -61.89 -30.05 17.77
CA LEU A 475 -61.19 -30.84 16.76
C LEU A 475 -60.49 -32.05 17.40
N TYR A 476 -59.85 -31.83 18.55
CA TYR A 476 -59.23 -32.91 19.32
C TYR A 476 -60.26 -33.98 19.73
N ARG A 477 -61.46 -33.57 20.18
CA ARG A 477 -62.56 -34.51 20.47
C ARG A 477 -63.03 -35.25 19.23
N ALA A 478 -63.11 -34.58 18.07
CA ALA A 478 -63.44 -35.24 16.80
C ALA A 478 -62.43 -36.36 16.46
N LYS A 479 -61.13 -36.07 16.62
CA LYS A 479 -60.05 -37.04 16.40
C LYS A 479 -60.12 -38.21 17.39
N GLN A 480 -60.34 -37.94 18.69
CA GLN A 480 -60.43 -38.97 19.72
C GLN A 480 -61.65 -39.88 19.58
N ALA A 481 -62.79 -39.32 19.17
CA ALA A 481 -64.03 -40.09 19.10
C ALA A 481 -64.08 -41.03 17.88
N GLY A 482 -63.04 -41.04 17.03
CA GLY A 482 -62.91 -41.95 15.89
C GLY A 482 -62.78 -41.26 14.54
N ARG A 483 -62.41 -39.96 14.51
CA ARG A 483 -62.18 -39.17 13.30
C ARG A 483 -63.42 -39.04 12.39
N ASN A 484 -63.25 -38.46 11.20
CA ASN A 484 -64.30 -38.29 10.19
C ASN A 484 -65.61 -37.77 10.77
N ARG A 485 -65.55 -36.68 11.54
CA ARG A 485 -66.72 -36.12 12.21
C ARG A 485 -66.56 -34.65 12.52
N VAL A 486 -67.69 -34.01 12.77
CA VAL A 486 -67.78 -32.66 13.30
C VAL A 486 -68.03 -32.72 14.80
N CYS A 487 -67.28 -31.97 15.58
CA CYS A 487 -67.56 -31.72 16.99
C CYS A 487 -67.69 -30.22 17.23
N SER A 488 -68.75 -29.83 17.93
CA SER A 488 -68.92 -28.46 18.43
C SER A 488 -68.50 -28.37 19.90
N GLU A 489 -68.13 -27.18 20.32
CA GLU A 489 -68.10 -26.84 21.74
C GLU A 489 -69.48 -27.12 22.39
N THR A 490 -69.52 -28.01 23.37
CA THR A 490 -70.71 -28.26 24.18
C THR A 490 -70.88 -27.08 25.13
N ARG A 491 -72.03 -26.40 25.09
CA ARG A 491 -72.40 -25.45 26.15
C ARG A 491 -72.47 -26.25 27.46
N HIS A 492 -71.58 -25.96 28.40
CA HIS A 492 -71.91 -26.17 29.80
C HIS A 492 -72.88 -25.05 30.15
N GLU A 493 -74.18 -25.39 30.19
CA GLU A 493 -75.18 -24.59 30.92
C GLU A 493 -74.86 -24.59 32.42
#